data_AF-A0A8H8MAH3-F1
#
_entry.id   AF-A0A8H8MAH3-F1
#
_cell.length_a   1.000
_cell.length_b   1.000
_cell.length_c   1.000
_cell.angle_alpha   90.00
_cell.angle_beta   90.00
_cell.angle_gamma   90.00
#
_symmetry.space_group_name_H-M   'P 1'
#
loop_
_entity.id
_entity.type
_entity.pdbx_description
1 polymer ?
#
loop_
_entity_poly.entity_id
_entity_poly.type
_entity_poly.pdbx_seq_one_letter_code
_entity_poly.pdbx_strand_id
1 'polypeptide(L)'
;MSAGHAITIISCIPAATTTKSTSSVPPSTPPPTQTLPTLSPTYTSCPTGVAAAILPRSSGPPIHALDGWAKNTWLQQSKTSSSAILGPADSKGWFLPLGGTIRLIQGACVSLYPSLNVQDAATSYKPLTFDVIPKTKSWTYAGGDSTLTLNGTNVFIACADGSLYFQTGKDFPAGNCTATRLTTRTDI
;
A
#
# COMPACT_ATOMS: atom_id res chain seq x y z
N MET A 1 -27.24 29.44 -43.15
CA MET A 1 -28.49 28.72 -43.46
C MET A 1 -28.40 27.39 -42.71
N SER A 2 -28.89 27.29 -41.46
CA SER A 2 -30.27 26.87 -41.06
C SER A 2 -30.67 25.55 -41.72
N ALA A 3 -31.15 24.48 -41.09
CA ALA A 3 -31.71 24.15 -39.78
C ALA A 3 -31.43 22.64 -39.55
N GLY A 4 -31.37 22.05 -38.34
CA GLY A 4 -32.38 22.01 -37.30
C GLY A 4 -33.13 20.67 -37.38
N HIS A 5 -33.17 19.91 -36.29
CA HIS A 5 -34.20 18.89 -36.02
C HIS A 5 -34.28 18.71 -34.49
N ALA A 6 -35.34 19.26 -33.91
CA ALA A 6 -35.82 18.96 -32.56
C ALA A 6 -37.12 18.15 -32.71
N ILE A 7 -37.27 17.07 -31.95
CA ILE A 7 -38.51 16.29 -31.87
C ILE A 7 -38.93 16.24 -30.40
N THR A 8 -40.12 16.79 -30.15
CA THR A 8 -40.88 16.74 -28.91
C THR A 8 -42.08 15.83 -29.13
N ILE A 9 -42.33 14.87 -28.23
CA ILE A 9 -43.64 14.21 -28.06
C ILE A 9 -43.77 13.83 -26.58
N ILE A 10 -44.42 14.65 -25.75
CA ILE A 10 -45.83 14.60 -25.30
C ILE A 10 -46.17 13.39 -24.41
N SER A 11 -46.51 13.77 -23.18
CA SER A 11 -47.08 13.03 -22.05
C SER A 11 -48.40 12.32 -22.33
N CYS A 12 -48.62 11.19 -21.66
CA CYS A 12 -49.94 10.71 -21.26
C CYS A 12 -49.83 9.93 -19.92
N ILE A 13 -50.39 10.51 -18.87
CA ILE A 13 -50.77 9.82 -17.62
C ILE A 13 -52.24 9.43 -17.77
N PRO A 14 -52.65 8.23 -17.33
CA PRO A 14 -54.00 8.06 -16.80
C PRO A 14 -54.03 7.60 -15.35
N ALA A 15 -55.15 7.96 -14.73
CA ALA A 15 -55.44 8.03 -13.31
C ALA A 15 -55.63 6.68 -12.59
N ALA A 16 -55.55 6.77 -11.26
CA ALA A 16 -55.79 5.72 -10.30
C ALA A 16 -57.24 5.24 -10.25
N THR A 17 -57.43 3.94 -10.01
CA THR A 17 -58.66 3.40 -9.42
C THR A 17 -58.31 2.39 -8.34
N THR A 18 -58.85 2.65 -7.16
CA THR A 18 -58.74 1.87 -5.93
C THR A 18 -59.54 0.57 -6.02
N THR A 19 -58.91 -0.57 -5.77
CA THR A 19 -59.61 -1.79 -5.33
C THR A 19 -58.89 -2.38 -4.12
N LYS A 20 -59.65 -2.44 -3.02
CA LYS A 20 -59.29 -3.03 -1.73
C LYS A 20 -59.34 -4.55 -1.89
N SER A 21 -58.27 -5.26 -1.57
CA SER A 21 -58.29 -6.71 -1.37
C SER A 21 -57.29 -7.09 -0.28
N THR A 22 -57.84 -7.53 0.83
CA THR A 22 -57.17 -8.21 1.95
C THR A 22 -56.87 -9.66 1.55
N SER A 23 -55.62 -10.12 1.65
CA SER A 23 -55.32 -11.51 2.06
C SER A 23 -53.82 -11.76 2.32
N SER A 24 -53.54 -12.17 3.57
CA SER A 24 -52.36 -12.84 4.16
C SER A 24 -50.99 -12.87 3.44
N VAL A 25 -49.99 -12.24 4.07
CA VAL A 25 -48.55 -12.46 3.84
C VAL A 25 -48.08 -13.64 4.70
N PRO A 26 -47.38 -14.66 4.16
CA PRO A 26 -46.74 -15.69 4.98
C PRO A 26 -45.47 -15.16 5.67
N PRO A 27 -45.09 -15.67 6.86
CA PRO A 27 -43.92 -15.19 7.59
C PRO A 27 -42.62 -15.51 6.83
N SER A 28 -41.79 -14.48 6.63
CA SER A 28 -40.45 -14.60 6.05
C SER A 28 -39.46 -15.10 7.10
N THR A 29 -38.97 -16.32 6.91
CA THR A 29 -37.88 -16.90 7.70
C THR A 29 -36.57 -16.17 7.35
N PRO A 30 -35.78 -15.69 8.33
CA PRO A 30 -34.47 -15.09 8.04
C PRO A 30 -33.51 -16.14 7.44
N PRO A 31 -32.67 -15.77 6.47
CA PRO A 31 -31.71 -16.68 5.87
C PRO A 31 -30.64 -17.09 6.91
N PRO A 32 -30.11 -18.33 6.82
CA PRO A 32 -29.10 -18.80 7.75
C PRO A 32 -27.83 -17.93 7.68
N THR A 33 -27.37 -17.45 8.84
CA THR A 33 -26.09 -16.78 9.00
C THR A 33 -24.97 -17.78 8.67
N GLN A 34 -24.41 -17.67 7.46
CA GLN A 34 -23.21 -18.40 7.08
C GLN A 34 -22.01 -17.83 7.84
N THR A 35 -21.53 -18.57 8.83
CA THR A 35 -20.28 -18.27 9.53
C THR A 35 -19.14 -18.74 8.63
N LEU A 36 -18.47 -17.79 7.96
CA LEU A 36 -17.32 -18.10 7.11
C LEU A 36 -16.16 -18.59 8.02
N PRO A 37 -15.57 -19.76 7.74
CA PRO A 37 -14.41 -20.22 8.51
C PRO A 37 -13.26 -19.23 8.31
N THR A 38 -12.78 -18.67 9.41
CA THR A 38 -11.55 -17.87 9.43
C THR A 38 -10.38 -18.85 9.28
N LEU A 39 -9.85 -18.98 8.07
CA LEU A 39 -8.66 -19.77 7.79
C LEU A 39 -7.45 -19.05 8.39
N SER A 40 -6.94 -19.53 9.53
CA SER A 40 -5.59 -19.17 9.99
C SER A 40 -4.58 -19.69 8.96
N PRO A 41 -3.67 -18.86 8.42
CA PRO A 41 -2.65 -19.34 7.51
C PRO A 41 -1.68 -20.25 8.26
N THR A 42 -1.59 -21.52 7.83
CA THR A 42 -0.52 -22.42 8.22
C THR A 42 0.75 -22.01 7.50
N TYR A 43 1.70 -21.40 8.20
CA TYR A 43 3.02 -21.13 7.63
C TYR A 43 3.80 -22.45 7.53
N THR A 44 3.98 -22.95 6.31
CA THR A 44 4.86 -24.09 6.02
C THR A 44 6.25 -23.81 6.58
N SER A 45 6.72 -24.70 7.46
CA SER A 45 8.02 -24.62 8.13
C SER A 45 9.16 -24.47 7.13
N CYS A 46 10.02 -23.49 7.36
CA CYS A 46 11.22 -23.25 6.58
C CYS A 46 12.21 -24.41 6.78
N PRO A 47 12.84 -24.96 5.73
CA PRO A 47 13.81 -26.04 5.89
C PRO A 47 15.00 -25.52 6.71
N THR A 48 15.30 -26.24 7.80
CA THR A 48 16.46 -26.02 8.66
C THR A 48 17.73 -26.46 7.93
N GLY A 49 18.11 -25.72 6.88
CA GLY A 49 19.31 -25.94 6.09
C GLY A 49 20.36 -24.89 6.43
N VAL A 50 21.18 -25.21 7.43
CA VAL A 50 22.44 -24.55 7.83
C VAL A 50 22.34 -23.05 8.15
N ALA A 51 22.51 -22.74 9.44
CA ALA A 51 22.71 -21.39 9.94
C ALA A 51 23.89 -20.72 9.22
N ALA A 52 23.60 -19.78 8.32
CA ALA A 52 24.55 -18.79 7.84
C ALA A 52 23.87 -17.42 7.81
N ALA A 53 24.12 -16.71 8.92
CA ALA A 53 24.18 -15.25 9.06
C ALA A 53 22.89 -14.40 8.99
N ILE A 54 22.82 -13.52 9.98
CA ILE A 54 21.93 -12.35 10.19
C ILE A 54 22.26 -11.23 9.18
N LEU A 55 22.79 -11.58 8.00
CA LEU A 55 23.20 -10.60 6.98
C LEU A 55 22.15 -10.55 5.86
N PRO A 56 21.77 -9.35 5.38
CA PRO A 56 20.86 -9.24 4.25
C PRO A 56 21.45 -9.96 3.04
N ARG A 57 20.67 -10.85 2.43
CA ARG A 57 21.02 -11.44 1.13
C ARG A 57 21.11 -10.29 0.11
N SER A 58 22.28 -10.14 -0.53
CA SER A 58 22.59 -9.10 -1.52
C SER A 58 21.86 -9.27 -2.87
N SER A 59 20.70 -9.92 -2.89
CA SER A 59 20.04 -10.38 -4.13
C SER A 59 18.86 -9.51 -4.57
N GLY A 60 18.83 -8.23 -4.19
CA GLY A 60 17.81 -7.26 -4.61
C GLY A 60 18.43 -5.87 -4.75
N PRO A 61 17.74 -4.87 -5.28
CA PRO A 61 18.21 -3.50 -5.23
C PRO A 61 17.96 -2.89 -3.84
N PRO A 62 18.87 -2.04 -3.35
CA PRO A 62 18.56 -1.14 -2.25
C PRO A 62 17.69 0.02 -2.76
N ILE A 63 16.89 0.61 -1.88
CA ILE A 63 16.02 1.75 -2.20
C ILE A 63 16.51 2.97 -1.42
N HIS A 64 16.64 4.13 -2.07
CA HIS A 64 17.07 5.39 -1.44
C HIS A 64 16.23 6.58 -1.88
N ALA A 65 16.33 7.66 -1.11
CA ALA A 65 15.76 8.94 -1.47
C ALA A 65 16.54 9.60 -2.61
N LEU A 66 15.80 10.01 -3.64
CA LEU A 66 16.32 10.60 -4.87
C LEU A 66 16.60 12.11 -4.74
N ASP A 67 15.81 12.80 -3.92
CA ASP A 67 15.76 14.26 -3.85
C ASP A 67 15.46 14.77 -2.43
N GLY A 68 15.38 16.09 -2.29
CA GLY A 68 15.31 16.77 -1.00
C GLY A 68 16.63 16.66 -0.22
N TRP A 69 16.60 17.12 1.04
CA TRP A 69 17.77 17.00 1.92
C TRP A 69 18.04 15.54 2.34
N ALA A 70 17.05 14.65 2.21
CA ALA A 70 17.19 13.22 2.47
C ALA A 70 17.90 12.46 1.34
N LYS A 71 18.27 13.12 0.24
CA LYS A 71 18.96 12.48 -0.90
C LYS A 71 20.12 11.59 -0.44
N ASN A 72 20.25 10.41 -1.05
CA ASN A 72 21.25 9.39 -0.74
C ASN A 72 21.15 8.76 0.67
N THR A 73 20.02 8.92 1.36
CA THR A 73 19.65 8.10 2.51
C THR A 73 18.80 6.91 2.09
N TRP A 74 18.91 5.81 2.82
CA TRP A 74 18.48 4.50 2.38
C TRP A 74 17.32 3.96 3.21
N LEU A 75 16.32 3.41 2.51
CA LEU A 75 15.18 2.73 3.12
C LEU A 75 15.67 1.52 3.90
N GLN A 76 15.21 1.43 5.14
CA GLN A 76 15.55 0.35 6.06
C GLN A 76 14.46 0.22 7.13
N GLN A 77 14.49 -0.88 7.88
CA GLN A 77 13.68 -1.02 9.08
C GLN A 77 14.41 -0.38 10.26
N SER A 78 13.67 0.28 11.14
CA SER A 78 14.18 0.77 12.42
C SER A 78 14.76 -0.39 13.25
N LYS A 79 15.84 -0.12 14.00
CA LYS A 79 16.44 -1.12 14.91
C LYS A 79 15.59 -1.41 16.14
N THR A 80 14.68 -0.49 16.50
CA THR A 80 13.90 -0.55 17.74
C THR A 80 12.40 -0.74 17.50
N SER A 81 11.95 -0.71 16.24
CA SER A 81 10.55 -0.86 15.85
C SER A 81 10.40 -1.46 14.46
N SER A 82 9.17 -1.77 14.05
CA SER A 82 8.88 -2.20 12.68
C SER A 82 8.81 -1.04 11.67
N SER A 83 9.01 0.20 12.12
CA SER A 83 8.88 1.39 11.28
C SER A 83 9.86 1.34 10.10
N ALA A 84 9.38 1.74 8.92
CA ALA A 84 10.25 2.01 7.81
C ALA A 84 10.82 3.43 7.96
N ILE A 85 12.13 3.56 7.82
CA ILE A 85 12.86 4.81 8.00
C ILE A 85 13.86 5.00 6.86
N LEU A 86 14.37 6.23 6.72
CA LEU A 86 15.56 6.52 5.94
C LEU A 86 16.76 6.71 6.85
N GLY A 87 17.92 6.22 6.44
CA GLY A 87 19.15 6.31 7.22
C GLY A 87 20.42 6.05 6.41
N PRO A 88 21.55 5.77 7.08
CA PRO A 88 22.85 5.66 6.41
C PRO A 88 22.97 4.39 5.55
N ALA A 89 23.94 4.42 4.62
CA ALA A 89 24.19 3.34 3.66
C ALA A 89 24.63 2.01 4.30
N ASP A 90 25.24 2.07 5.48
CA ASP A 90 25.76 0.89 6.20
C ASP A 90 24.63 0.01 6.76
N SER A 91 23.44 0.59 6.94
CA SER A 91 22.26 -0.10 7.45
C SER A 91 21.12 -0.18 6.43
N LYS A 92 21.41 0.07 5.15
CA LYS A 92 20.41 0.01 4.07
C LYS A 92 19.75 -1.37 3.99
N GLY A 93 18.46 -1.36 3.70
CA GLY A 93 17.71 -2.57 3.36
C GLY A 93 17.97 -3.02 1.93
N TRP A 94 17.73 -4.30 1.69
CA TRP A 94 17.74 -4.92 0.37
C TRP A 94 16.36 -5.48 0.09
N PHE A 95 15.81 -5.24 -1.09
CA PHE A 95 14.38 -5.43 -1.31
C PHE A 95 14.09 -6.39 -2.46
N LEU A 96 13.06 -7.22 -2.26
CA LEU A 96 12.53 -8.11 -3.28
C LEU A 96 11.13 -7.62 -3.69
N PRO A 97 10.94 -7.10 -4.92
CA PRO A 97 9.61 -6.83 -5.44
C PRO A 97 8.92 -8.14 -5.84
N LEU A 98 7.79 -8.46 -5.23
CA LEU A 98 7.04 -9.69 -5.52
C LEU A 98 5.53 -9.48 -5.38
N GLY A 99 4.77 -9.74 -6.43
CA GLY A 99 3.30 -9.69 -6.39
C GLY A 99 2.74 -8.34 -5.93
N GLY A 100 3.37 -7.24 -6.35
CA GLY A 100 2.99 -5.88 -5.96
C GLY A 100 3.35 -5.49 -4.51
N THR A 101 4.15 -6.32 -3.84
CA THR A 101 4.73 -6.00 -2.52
C THR A 101 6.21 -5.68 -2.65
N ILE A 102 6.74 -4.87 -1.74
CA ILE A 102 8.19 -4.67 -1.57
C ILE A 102 8.58 -5.35 -0.27
N ARG A 103 9.40 -6.40 -0.34
CA ARG A 103 9.76 -7.21 0.84
C ARG A 103 11.20 -6.96 1.23
N LEU A 104 11.43 -6.64 2.50
CA LEU A 104 12.77 -6.52 3.07
C LEU A 104 13.38 -7.92 3.19
N ILE A 105 14.51 -8.12 2.53
CA ILE A 105 15.25 -9.37 2.56
C ILE A 105 15.95 -9.48 3.92
N GLN A 106 15.40 -10.34 4.79
CA GLN A 106 15.92 -10.53 6.14
C GLN A 106 15.76 -11.98 6.59
N GLY A 107 16.85 -12.56 7.11
CA GLY A 107 16.91 -13.96 7.51
C GLY A 107 16.93 -14.93 6.31
N ALA A 108 16.77 -16.22 6.58
CA ALA A 108 16.89 -17.28 5.57
C ALA A 108 15.57 -17.57 4.83
N CYS A 109 14.43 -17.22 5.43
CA CYS A 109 13.12 -17.72 5.00
C CYS A 109 12.35 -16.63 4.25
N VAL A 110 12.33 -16.74 2.92
CA VAL A 110 11.65 -15.77 2.05
C VAL A 110 10.18 -15.62 2.41
N SER A 111 9.50 -16.67 2.87
CA SER A 111 8.09 -16.58 3.31
C SER A 111 7.88 -15.61 4.48
N LEU A 112 8.91 -15.35 5.28
CA LEU A 112 8.86 -14.49 6.47
C LEU A 112 9.41 -13.08 6.24
N TYR A 113 9.87 -12.76 5.03
CA TYR A 113 10.36 -11.41 4.72
C TYR A 113 9.25 -10.36 4.94
N PRO A 114 9.48 -9.34 5.77
CA PRO A 114 8.44 -8.37 6.04
C PRO A 114 8.23 -7.45 4.84
N SER A 115 6.97 -7.14 4.57
CA SER A 115 6.53 -6.31 3.46
C SER A 115 6.39 -4.86 3.90
N LEU A 116 6.81 -3.92 3.04
CA LEU A 116 6.57 -2.49 3.21
C LEU A 116 5.08 -2.20 3.07
N ASN A 117 4.47 -1.70 4.14
CA ASN A 117 3.05 -1.45 4.24
C ASN A 117 2.78 0.01 4.63
N VAL A 118 1.77 0.59 4.00
CA VAL A 118 1.18 1.87 4.41
C VAL A 118 0.25 1.62 5.59
N GLN A 119 0.42 2.38 6.67
CA GLN A 119 -0.50 2.36 7.82
C GLN A 119 -1.61 3.39 7.67
N ASP A 120 -2.78 3.08 8.19
CA ASP A 120 -3.88 4.04 8.27
C ASP A 120 -3.55 5.17 9.26
N ALA A 121 -3.89 6.39 8.87
CA ALA A 121 -3.79 7.60 9.69
C ALA A 121 -4.88 8.58 9.26
N ALA A 122 -5.28 9.53 10.11
CA ALA A 122 -6.27 10.55 9.72
C ALA A 122 -5.67 11.63 8.79
N THR A 123 -4.37 11.87 8.89
CA THR A 123 -3.61 12.84 8.09
C THR A 123 -3.44 12.39 6.65
N SER A 124 -3.15 13.33 5.74
CA SER A 124 -2.81 13.00 4.35
C SER A 124 -1.33 12.62 4.13
N TYR A 125 -0.66 12.19 5.20
CA TYR A 125 0.59 11.45 5.19
C TYR A 125 0.43 10.21 6.07
N LYS A 126 0.91 9.07 5.58
CA LYS A 126 0.68 7.75 6.19
C LYS A 126 2.01 7.13 6.61
N PRO A 127 2.17 6.69 7.87
CA PRO A 127 3.39 6.00 8.29
C PRO A 127 3.63 4.73 7.48
N LEU A 128 4.90 4.38 7.29
CA LEU A 128 5.30 3.12 6.67
C LEU A 128 5.85 2.15 7.73
N THR A 129 5.52 0.87 7.60
CA THR A 129 6.01 -0.21 8.47
C THR A 129 6.43 -1.43 7.65
N PHE A 130 7.21 -2.30 8.26
CA PHE A 130 7.56 -3.62 7.77
C PHE A 130 6.81 -4.68 8.59
N ASP A 131 5.83 -5.37 7.98
CA ASP A 131 5.11 -6.48 8.61
C ASP A 131 5.19 -7.75 7.75
N VAL A 132 5.26 -8.92 8.38
CA VAL A 132 5.28 -10.21 7.65
C VAL A 132 4.04 -10.42 6.78
N ILE A 133 2.88 -9.90 7.21
CA ILE A 133 1.64 -9.96 6.44
C ILE A 133 1.56 -8.74 5.52
N PRO A 134 1.53 -8.91 4.18
CA PRO A 134 1.41 -7.80 3.26
C PRO A 134 -0.01 -7.22 3.29
N LYS A 135 -0.11 -5.96 3.72
CA LYS A 135 -1.34 -5.15 3.67
C LYS A 135 -1.38 -4.31 2.40
N THR A 136 -0.24 -3.84 1.92
CA THR A 136 -0.11 -3.08 0.67
C THR A 136 0.43 -3.96 -0.45
N LYS A 137 -0.31 -4.07 -1.58
CA LYS A 137 -0.02 -5.01 -2.68
C LYS A 137 0.00 -4.36 -4.07
N SER A 138 0.13 -3.04 -4.15
CA SER A 138 0.11 -2.29 -5.41
C SER A 138 1.35 -1.43 -5.61
N TRP A 139 2.45 -1.81 -4.94
CA TRP A 139 3.75 -1.21 -5.17
C TRP A 139 4.28 -1.60 -6.55
N THR A 140 4.76 -0.60 -7.28
CA THR A 140 5.43 -0.79 -8.57
C THR A 140 6.59 0.19 -8.70
N TYR A 141 7.52 -0.09 -9.62
CA TYR A 141 8.53 0.88 -10.03
C TYR A 141 8.11 1.51 -11.35
N ALA A 142 8.24 2.83 -11.47
CA ALA A 142 7.85 3.58 -12.66
C ALA A 142 8.93 4.56 -13.12
N GLY A 143 8.90 4.86 -14.42
CA GLY A 143 9.79 5.83 -15.07
C GLY A 143 11.23 5.34 -15.26
N GLY A 144 12.05 6.16 -15.93
CA GLY A 144 13.47 5.86 -16.19
C GLY A 144 14.32 5.79 -14.92
N ASP A 145 13.89 6.46 -13.85
CA ASP A 145 14.58 6.45 -12.56
C ASP A 145 14.15 5.27 -11.68
N SER A 146 13.31 4.34 -12.14
CA SER A 146 12.80 3.23 -11.32
C SER A 146 12.25 3.70 -9.96
N THR A 147 11.46 4.77 -9.98
CA THR A 147 10.88 5.34 -8.77
C THR A 147 9.78 4.46 -8.20
N LEU A 148 9.80 4.22 -6.89
CA LEU A 148 8.78 3.46 -6.19
C LEU A 148 7.47 4.24 -6.18
N THR A 149 6.39 3.58 -6.57
CA THR A 149 5.06 4.16 -6.65
C THR A 149 4.02 3.23 -6.04
N LEU A 150 2.94 3.82 -5.54
CA LEU A 150 1.74 3.13 -5.11
C LEU A 150 0.53 3.81 -5.76
N ASN A 151 -0.21 3.04 -6.57
CA ASN A 151 -1.38 3.55 -7.31
C ASN A 151 -1.09 4.85 -8.10
N GLY A 152 0.11 4.93 -8.70
CA GLY A 152 0.53 6.10 -9.49
C GLY A 152 1.08 7.28 -8.69
N THR A 153 1.04 7.25 -7.35
CA THR A 153 1.65 8.25 -6.49
C THR A 153 3.05 7.82 -6.05
N ASN A 154 4.03 8.71 -6.09
CA ASN A 154 5.44 8.42 -5.83
C ASN A 154 6.08 9.39 -4.83
N VAL A 155 5.27 10.13 -4.08
CA VAL A 155 5.75 11.14 -3.13
C VAL A 155 5.76 10.58 -1.71
N PHE A 156 6.90 10.74 -1.06
CA PHE A 156 7.15 10.36 0.32
C PHE A 156 7.57 11.59 1.10
N ILE A 157 7.38 11.56 2.42
CA ILE A 157 7.86 12.61 3.31
C ILE A 157 8.92 12.00 4.21
N ALA A 158 10.12 12.57 4.16
CA ALA A 158 11.25 12.21 5.00
C ALA A 158 11.49 13.30 6.04
N CYS A 159 11.67 12.92 7.29
CA CYS A 159 11.92 13.85 8.40
C CYS A 159 13.34 13.66 8.97
N ALA A 160 13.89 14.72 9.60
CA ALA A 160 15.28 14.77 10.07
C ALA A 160 15.65 13.67 11.09
N ASP A 161 14.66 13.11 11.77
CA ASP A 161 14.78 11.97 12.68
C ASP A 161 14.85 10.61 11.95
N GLY A 162 14.77 10.61 10.61
CA GLY A 162 14.73 9.42 9.75
C GLY A 162 13.32 8.91 9.49
N SER A 163 12.29 9.48 10.11
CA SER A 163 10.90 9.05 9.92
C SER A 163 10.48 9.19 8.45
N LEU A 164 9.72 8.20 7.97
CA LEU A 164 9.29 8.12 6.57
C LEU A 164 7.79 7.86 6.46
N TYR A 165 7.14 8.65 5.61
CA TYR A 165 5.70 8.59 5.37
C TYR A 165 5.40 8.54 3.88
N PHE A 166 4.31 7.88 3.49
CA PHE A 166 3.74 7.96 2.16
C PHE A 166 2.73 9.11 2.09
N GLN A 167 2.89 10.02 1.13
CA GLN A 167 2.02 11.20 1.02
C GLN A 167 0.80 10.88 0.16
N THR A 168 -0.40 11.11 0.71
CA THR A 168 -1.69 10.95 0.02
C THR A 168 -2.42 12.27 -0.20
N GLY A 169 -1.81 13.40 0.19
CA GLY A 169 -2.37 14.74 0.04
C GLY A 169 -1.30 15.81 0.27
N LYS A 170 -1.59 16.86 1.04
CA LYS A 170 -0.71 18.03 1.19
C LYS A 170 -0.20 18.27 2.62
N ASP A 171 -0.67 17.49 3.58
CA ASP A 171 -0.22 17.65 4.97
C ASP A 171 1.24 17.19 5.12
N PHE A 172 1.93 17.78 6.10
CA PHE A 172 3.26 17.38 6.53
C PHE A 172 3.27 17.13 8.04
N PRO A 173 4.11 16.20 8.54
CA PRO A 173 4.43 16.13 9.95
C PRO A 173 5.04 17.45 10.43
N ALA A 174 4.87 17.76 11.72
CA ALA A 174 5.57 18.88 12.33
C ALA A 174 7.08 18.63 12.35
N GLY A 175 7.87 19.72 12.33
CA GLY A 175 9.32 19.66 12.38
C GLY A 175 9.97 19.78 11.00
N ASN A 176 11.20 19.28 10.89
CA ASN A 176 12.00 19.39 9.67
C ASN A 176 11.79 18.17 8.77
N CYS A 177 10.89 18.32 7.80
CA CYS A 177 10.54 17.27 6.85
C CYS A 177 10.57 17.81 5.41
N THR A 178 10.89 16.93 4.45
CA THR A 178 10.89 17.24 3.01
C THR A 178 10.11 16.18 2.25
N ALA A 179 9.49 16.59 1.14
CA ALA A 179 9.07 15.63 0.14
C ALA A 179 10.30 15.00 -0.53
N THR A 180 10.20 13.71 -0.85
CA THR A 180 11.18 12.99 -1.65
C THR A 180 10.49 11.93 -2.52
N ARG A 181 11.17 11.46 -3.55
CA ARG A 181 10.88 10.19 -4.24
C ARG A 181 11.84 9.11 -3.76
N LEU A 182 11.41 7.86 -3.83
CA LEU A 182 12.27 6.70 -3.54
C LEU A 182 12.61 5.96 -4.82
N THR A 183 13.85 5.49 -4.98
CA THR A 183 14.35 4.84 -6.20
C THR A 183 15.33 3.71 -5.88
N THR A 184 15.41 2.73 -6.80
CA THR A 184 16.43 1.68 -6.82
C THR A 184 17.67 2.02 -7.66
N ARG A 185 17.67 3.15 -8.36
CA ARG A 185 18.68 3.50 -9.37
C ARG A 185 19.91 4.12 -8.73
N THR A 186 21.04 3.41 -8.70
CA THR A 186 22.25 3.81 -7.96
C THR A 186 23.30 4.56 -8.77
N ASP A 187 23.08 4.84 -10.06
CA ASP A 187 23.98 5.68 -10.86
C ASP A 187 23.73 7.16 -10.58
N ILE A 188 24.52 7.70 -9.64
CA ILE A 188 24.76 9.14 -9.47
C ILE A 188 26.27 9.33 -9.35
#